data_AF-A0A368H7D1-F1
#
_entry.id   AF-A0A368H7D1-F1
#
_cell.length_a   1.000
_cell.length_b   1.000
_cell.length_c   1.000
_cell.angle_alpha   90.00
_cell.angle_beta   90.00
_cell.angle_gamma   90.00
#
_symmetry.space_group_name_H-M   'P 1'
#
loop_
_entity.id
_entity.type
_entity.pdbx_description
1 polymer ?
#
loop_
_entity_poly.entity_id
_entity_poly.type
_entity_poly.pdbx_seq_one_letter_code
_entity_poly.pdbx_strand_id
1 'polypeptide(L)'
;GCGCHPVGSLSKSCNQTSGQCVCKPGVTGQTCNRCAKGYQQSRSTVTPCIRLPVKGVGSVTGSSEQGDCPKCRVVPKRLNQKKYCKRDYALQIFVTGREMVDGWARYRVVIENVFKRGMRGRRGETSLWMSSHSVMCKCPKIRVGRRYILLGKDDEENNRQGYVVNGKTVLTEWDEDTMDKVLRFAKRDKLGQCPGVRRY
;
A
#
# COMPACT_ATOMS: atom_id res chain seq x y z
N GLY A 1 8.05 -48.99 -0.97
CA GLY A 1 7.35 -47.79 -0.45
C GLY A 1 8.28 -46.59 -0.54
N CYS A 2 7.75 -45.37 -0.66
CA CYS A 2 8.50 -44.15 -1.01
C CYS A 2 9.49 -43.62 0.05
N GLY A 3 9.47 -44.11 1.29
CA GLY A 3 10.40 -43.66 2.34
C GLY A 3 10.32 -42.17 2.69
N CYS A 4 9.19 -41.49 2.43
CA CYS A 4 9.04 -40.07 2.70
C CYS A 4 9.18 -39.75 4.19
N HIS A 5 10.00 -38.74 4.52
CA HIS A 5 10.30 -38.37 5.89
C HIS A 5 9.04 -37.83 6.61
N PRO A 6 8.61 -38.41 7.75
CA PRO A 6 7.29 -38.13 8.34
C PRO A 6 7.13 -36.68 8.80
N VAL A 7 8.23 -36.04 9.18
CA VAL A 7 8.24 -34.64 9.60
C VAL A 7 8.42 -33.69 8.41
N GLY A 8 9.23 -34.10 7.41
CA GLY A 8 9.69 -33.23 6.33
C GLY A 8 8.81 -33.23 5.07
N SER A 9 8.00 -34.27 4.91
CA SER A 9 7.04 -34.41 3.80
C SER A 9 5.65 -33.93 4.21
N LEU A 10 4.88 -33.50 3.21
CA LEU A 10 3.46 -33.16 3.36
C LEU A 10 2.57 -34.41 3.33
N SER A 11 3.06 -35.52 2.78
CA SER A 11 2.35 -36.78 2.66
C SER A 11 3.32 -37.95 2.50
N LYS A 12 2.83 -39.19 2.70
CA LYS A 12 3.60 -40.42 2.45
C LYS A 12 3.67 -40.81 0.96
N SER A 13 2.99 -40.06 0.09
CA SER A 13 2.99 -40.28 -1.36
C SER A 13 4.19 -39.63 -2.03
N CYS A 14 4.74 -40.32 -3.03
CA CYS A 14 5.76 -39.79 -3.91
C CYS A 14 5.34 -39.92 -5.37
N ASN A 15 5.99 -39.16 -6.25
CA ASN A 15 5.87 -39.33 -7.68
C ASN A 15 6.33 -40.75 -8.08
N GLN A 16 5.49 -41.49 -8.80
CA GLN A 16 5.74 -42.89 -9.14
C GLN A 16 6.90 -43.09 -10.14
N THR A 17 7.20 -42.07 -10.95
CA THR A 17 8.28 -42.12 -11.96
C THR A 17 9.60 -41.65 -11.38
N SER A 18 9.61 -40.56 -10.61
CA SER A 18 10.85 -39.95 -10.09
C SER A 18 11.18 -40.31 -8.63
N GLY A 19 10.25 -40.94 -7.91
CA GLY A 19 10.38 -41.24 -6.48
C GLY A 19 10.35 -40.00 -5.57
N GLN A 20 10.12 -38.80 -6.11
CA GLN A 20 10.16 -37.54 -5.35
C GLN A 20 8.93 -37.39 -4.44
N CYS A 21 9.16 -37.27 -3.14
CA CYS A 21 8.14 -36.94 -2.13
C CYS A 21 7.77 -35.46 -2.18
N VAL A 22 6.55 -35.13 -1.76
CA VAL A 22 6.10 -33.74 -1.64
C VAL A 22 6.63 -33.13 -0.33
N CYS A 23 7.57 -32.20 -0.40
CA CYS A 23 8.24 -31.63 0.78
C CYS A 23 7.52 -30.42 1.37
N LYS A 24 7.64 -30.24 2.69
CA LYS A 24 7.21 -29.03 3.40
C LYS A 24 8.12 -27.83 3.04
N PRO A 25 7.66 -26.57 3.24
CA PRO A 25 8.47 -25.39 2.99
C PRO A 25 9.84 -25.44 3.68
N GLY A 26 10.91 -25.12 2.94
CA GLY A 26 12.28 -25.14 3.45
C GLY A 26 12.93 -26.53 3.57
N VAL A 27 12.21 -27.61 3.25
CA VAL A 27 12.69 -29.00 3.25
C VAL A 27 12.99 -29.44 1.81
N THR A 28 14.02 -30.27 1.61
CA THR A 28 14.45 -30.76 0.30
C THR A 28 14.98 -32.21 0.38
N GLY A 29 15.35 -32.76 -0.79
CA GLY A 29 15.76 -34.15 -0.99
C GLY A 29 14.63 -35.01 -1.56
N GLN A 30 14.99 -36.13 -2.19
CA GLN A 30 14.03 -37.05 -2.82
C GLN A 30 12.98 -37.56 -1.82
N THR A 31 13.38 -37.76 -0.56
CA THR A 31 12.53 -38.20 0.55
C THR A 31 12.22 -37.10 1.57
N CYS A 32 12.56 -35.84 1.30
CA CYS A 32 12.34 -34.70 2.21
C CYS A 32 13.05 -34.82 3.57
N ASN A 33 14.27 -35.34 3.58
CA ASN A 33 15.03 -35.67 4.80
C ASN A 33 16.02 -34.58 5.26
N ARG A 34 16.13 -33.44 4.56
CA ARG A 34 17.07 -32.37 4.92
C ARG A 34 16.53 -30.99 4.62
N CYS A 35 17.07 -29.97 5.29
CA CYS A 35 16.71 -28.58 4.98
C CYS A 35 17.38 -28.10 3.69
N ALA A 36 16.67 -27.26 2.94
CA ALA A 36 17.21 -26.57 1.79
C ALA A 36 18.36 -25.62 2.20
N LYS A 37 19.20 -25.24 1.24
CA LYS A 37 20.28 -24.27 1.48
C LYS A 37 19.69 -22.97 2.06
N GLY A 38 20.29 -22.47 3.14
CA GLY A 38 19.80 -21.29 3.86
C GLY A 38 18.68 -21.58 4.87
N TYR A 39 18.37 -22.86 5.12
CA TYR A 39 17.47 -23.30 6.18
C TYR A 39 18.19 -24.22 7.18
N GLN A 40 17.74 -24.20 8.43
CA GLN A 40 18.23 -25.01 9.54
C GLN A 40 17.07 -25.75 10.20
N GLN A 41 17.37 -26.92 10.78
CA GLN A 41 16.35 -27.72 11.46
C GLN A 41 15.82 -26.97 12.69
N SER A 42 14.51 -27.00 12.87
CA SER A 42 13.82 -26.44 14.03
C SER A 42 13.26 -27.55 14.91
N ARG A 43 12.77 -27.21 16.11
CA ARG A 43 12.08 -28.16 17.01
C ARG A 43 10.60 -28.37 16.64
N SER A 44 10.10 -27.72 15.59
CA SER A 44 8.69 -27.80 15.18
C SER A 44 8.47 -28.95 14.20
N THR A 45 7.48 -29.79 14.47
CA THR A 45 7.00 -30.81 13.52
C THR A 45 6.15 -30.23 12.38
N VAL A 46 5.64 -29.00 12.57
CA VAL A 46 4.87 -28.26 11.56
C VAL A 46 5.80 -27.58 10.57
N THR A 47 6.82 -26.87 11.06
CA THR A 47 7.83 -26.17 10.25
C THR A 47 9.24 -26.65 10.61
N PRO A 48 9.66 -27.82 10.13
CA PRO A 48 10.90 -28.46 10.58
C PRO A 48 12.16 -27.79 10.07
N CYS A 49 12.06 -26.93 9.05
CA CYS A 49 13.18 -26.16 8.53
C CYS A 49 12.82 -24.68 8.54
N ILE A 50 13.59 -23.88 9.29
CA ILE A 50 13.45 -22.42 9.37
C ILE A 50 14.63 -21.76 8.67
N ARG A 51 14.41 -20.59 8.06
CA ARG A 51 15.48 -19.87 7.36
C ARG A 51 16.56 -19.45 8.37
N LEU A 52 17.82 -19.65 8.03
CA LEU A 52 18.96 -19.17 8.83
C LEU A 52 18.93 -17.62 8.85
N PRO A 53 19.01 -16.98 10.03
CA PRO A 53 19.28 -15.56 10.09
C PRO A 53 20.70 -15.35 9.57
N VAL A 54 20.85 -14.55 8.52
CA VAL A 54 22.15 -14.17 7.97
C VAL A 54 22.89 -13.46 9.11
N LYS A 55 23.95 -14.08 9.66
CA LYS A 55 24.75 -13.47 10.74
C LYS A 55 25.48 -12.27 10.16
N GLY A 56 24.85 -11.12 10.35
CA GLY A 56 25.31 -9.80 9.94
C GLY A 56 24.21 -8.76 10.16
N VAL A 57 23.39 -8.90 11.22
CA VAL A 57 22.33 -7.94 11.60
C VAL A 57 22.13 -8.00 13.11
N GLY A 58 22.57 -6.96 13.82
CA GLY A 58 22.01 -6.64 15.13
C GLY A 58 20.54 -6.25 14.97
N SER A 59 19.67 -6.79 15.83
CA SER A 59 18.24 -6.50 16.00
C SER A 59 17.57 -5.66 14.91
N VAL A 60 16.92 -6.33 13.95
CA VAL A 60 15.93 -5.70 13.06
C VAL A 60 14.54 -6.24 13.38
N THR A 61 13.87 -5.52 14.27
CA THR A 61 12.41 -5.36 14.28
C THR A 61 12.02 -4.59 13.01
N GLY A 62 11.77 -5.31 11.91
CA GLY A 62 11.18 -4.76 10.69
C GLY A 62 12.09 -3.87 9.83
N SER A 63 11.84 -3.94 8.51
CA SER A 63 12.39 -3.17 7.40
C SER A 63 13.67 -3.69 6.70
N SER A 64 13.56 -3.67 5.35
CA SER A 64 14.62 -3.39 4.37
C SER A 64 15.37 -4.58 3.76
N GLU A 65 14.85 -5.12 2.65
CA GLU A 65 15.70 -5.38 1.49
C GLU A 65 15.83 -4.03 0.74
N GLN A 66 17.06 -3.54 0.57
CA GLN A 66 17.37 -2.32 -0.19
C GLN A 66 16.88 -2.41 -1.65
N GLY A 67 15.68 -1.89 -1.90
CA GLY A 67 15.57 -0.56 -2.51
C GLY A 67 15.02 0.36 -1.43
N ASP A 68 15.72 1.44 -1.08
CA ASP A 68 15.41 2.20 0.14
C ASP A 68 14.15 3.06 -0.04
N CYS A 69 12.98 2.43 0.04
CA CYS A 69 11.70 3.09 -0.07
C CYS A 69 11.40 3.87 1.22
N PRO A 70 11.20 5.20 1.15
CA PRO A 70 10.91 6.00 2.33
C PRO A 70 9.54 5.63 2.94
N LYS A 71 9.37 5.91 4.24
CA LYS A 71 8.07 5.69 4.94
C LYS A 71 6.93 6.41 4.20
N CYS A 72 5.86 5.67 3.91
CA CYS A 72 4.71 6.20 3.18
C CYS A 72 3.96 7.28 3.98
N ARG A 73 3.99 8.53 3.52
CA ARG A 73 3.35 9.68 4.20
C ARG A 73 1.95 10.02 3.66
N VAL A 74 1.58 9.43 2.53
CA VAL A 74 0.33 9.73 1.81
C VAL A 74 -0.90 9.15 2.50
N VAL A 75 -0.75 8.05 3.24
CA VAL A 75 -1.84 7.42 3.99
C VAL A 75 -1.79 7.91 5.44
N PRO A 76 -2.82 8.62 5.94
CA PRO A 76 -2.80 9.11 7.30
C PRO A 76 -3.09 7.96 8.29
N LYS A 77 -2.41 7.95 9.44
CA LYS A 77 -2.81 7.06 10.57
C LYS A 77 -4.24 7.35 11.08
N ARG A 78 -4.68 8.62 10.98
CA ARG A 78 -6.02 9.10 11.36
C ARG A 78 -6.30 10.45 10.71
N LEU A 79 -7.45 10.60 10.05
CA LEU A 79 -7.92 11.88 9.51
C LEU A 79 -8.57 12.72 10.63
N ASN A 80 -8.33 14.03 10.64
CA ASN A 80 -8.90 14.95 11.62
C ASN A 80 -9.13 16.35 11.03
N GLN A 81 -9.89 17.20 11.74
CA GLN A 81 -10.20 18.57 11.31
C GLN A 81 -8.96 19.38 10.96
N LYS A 82 -7.91 19.33 11.80
CA LYS A 82 -6.67 20.10 11.58
C LYS A 82 -5.98 19.69 10.27
N LYS A 83 -5.96 18.39 9.95
CA LYS A 83 -5.41 17.89 8.68
C LYS A 83 -6.24 18.33 7.49
N TYR A 84 -7.57 18.27 7.61
CA TYR A 84 -8.49 18.74 6.57
C TYR A 84 -8.29 20.22 6.27
N CYS A 85 -8.31 21.07 7.30
CA CYS A 85 -8.19 22.53 7.17
C CYS A 85 -6.88 22.97 6.49
N LYS A 86 -5.78 22.24 6.71
CA LYS A 86 -4.46 22.53 6.14
C LYS A 86 -4.34 22.22 4.64
N ARG A 87 -5.39 21.70 4.00
CA ARG A 87 -5.42 21.32 2.58
C ARG A 87 -6.31 22.28 1.80
N ASP A 88 -5.97 22.44 0.54
CA ASP A 88 -6.59 23.42 -0.35
C ASP A 88 -7.82 22.79 -1.02
N TYR A 89 -7.77 21.48 -1.31
CA TYR A 89 -8.90 20.72 -1.81
C TYR A 89 -9.15 19.41 -1.04
N ALA A 90 -10.39 18.95 -1.11
CA ALA A 90 -10.85 17.66 -0.59
C ALA A 90 -11.94 17.09 -1.51
N LEU A 91 -11.70 15.91 -2.07
CA LEU A 91 -12.48 15.32 -3.16
C LEU A 91 -12.80 13.84 -2.86
N GLN A 92 -13.97 13.38 -3.31
CA GLN A 92 -14.24 11.95 -3.48
C GLN A 92 -13.92 11.56 -4.91
N ILE A 93 -13.02 10.60 -5.07
CA ILE A 93 -12.60 10.09 -6.37
C ILE A 93 -12.94 8.61 -6.51
N PHE A 94 -13.37 8.22 -7.70
CA PHE A 94 -13.51 6.83 -8.12
C PHE A 94 -12.46 6.50 -9.17
N VAL A 95 -11.67 5.45 -8.93
CA VAL A 95 -10.57 5.07 -9.83
C VAL A 95 -11.09 4.13 -10.91
N THR A 96 -11.09 4.57 -12.17
CA THR A 96 -11.64 3.81 -13.30
C THR A 96 -10.57 3.06 -14.09
N GLY A 97 -9.32 3.52 -14.07
CA GLY A 97 -8.24 2.88 -14.81
C GLY A 97 -6.86 3.32 -14.37
N ARG A 98 -5.85 2.60 -14.86
CA ARG A 98 -4.43 2.90 -14.64
C ARG A 98 -3.63 2.57 -15.88
N GLU A 99 -2.71 3.45 -16.23
CA GLU A 99 -1.76 3.29 -17.32
C GLU A 99 -0.41 3.92 -16.94
N MET A 100 0.63 3.64 -17.72
CA MET A 100 1.96 4.22 -17.56
C MET A 100 2.23 5.18 -18.72
N VAL A 101 2.57 6.43 -18.42
CA VAL A 101 2.85 7.50 -19.40
C VAL A 101 4.14 8.18 -18.98
N ASP A 102 5.17 8.15 -19.83
CA ASP A 102 6.48 8.80 -19.60
C ASP A 102 7.13 8.46 -18.26
N GLY A 103 7.03 7.20 -17.82
CA GLY A 103 7.57 6.77 -16.53
C GLY A 103 6.77 7.25 -15.31
N TRP A 104 5.57 7.81 -15.51
CA TRP A 104 4.60 8.09 -14.46
C TRP A 104 3.42 7.14 -14.54
N ALA A 105 2.86 6.77 -13.40
CA ALA A 105 1.55 6.14 -13.38
C ALA A 105 0.48 7.22 -13.48
N ARG A 106 -0.36 7.13 -14.52
CA ARG A 106 -1.57 7.94 -14.68
C ARG A 106 -2.77 7.08 -14.28
N TYR A 107 -3.44 7.48 -13.20
CA TYR A 107 -4.73 6.91 -12.81
C TYR A 107 -5.83 7.77 -13.40
N ARG A 108 -6.73 7.14 -14.14
CA ARG A 108 -7.96 7.76 -14.60
C ARG A 108 -8.95 7.73 -13.44
N VAL A 109 -9.45 8.90 -13.05
CA VAL A 109 -10.34 9.04 -11.90
C VAL A 109 -11.53 9.91 -12.23
N VAL A 110 -12.67 9.62 -11.61
CA VAL A 110 -13.89 10.44 -11.68
C VAL A 110 -14.08 11.11 -10.33
N ILE A 111 -14.18 12.44 -10.32
CA ILE A 111 -14.52 13.22 -9.14
C ILE A 111 -16.05 13.19 -8.98
N GLU A 112 -16.51 12.42 -8.00
CA GLU A 112 -17.94 12.29 -7.67
C GLU A 112 -18.40 13.47 -6.78
N ASN A 113 -17.59 13.85 -5.78
CA ASN A 113 -17.93 14.92 -4.84
C ASN A 113 -16.75 15.86 -4.55
N VAL A 114 -17.06 17.14 -4.35
CA VAL A 114 -16.11 18.20 -3.99
C VAL A 114 -16.50 18.75 -2.62
N PHE A 115 -15.74 18.43 -1.57
CA PHE A 115 -16.00 18.89 -0.20
C PHE A 115 -15.32 20.22 0.09
N LYS A 116 -14.11 20.40 -0.44
CA LYS A 116 -13.35 21.65 -0.42
C LYS A 116 -12.78 21.91 -1.80
N ARG A 117 -13.01 23.12 -2.31
CA ARG A 117 -12.64 23.51 -3.66
C ARG A 117 -11.28 24.19 -3.65
N GLY A 118 -10.31 23.57 -4.31
CA GLY A 118 -9.05 24.21 -4.70
C GLY A 118 -9.13 24.76 -6.13
N MET A 119 -7.99 25.08 -6.73
CA MET A 119 -7.90 25.68 -8.07
C MET A 119 -8.48 24.77 -9.17
N ARG A 120 -8.24 23.46 -9.10
CA ARG A 120 -8.61 22.48 -10.15
C ARG A 120 -9.88 21.68 -9.86
N GLY A 121 -10.52 21.90 -8.70
CA GLY A 121 -11.66 21.12 -8.21
C GLY A 121 -12.95 21.28 -9.03
N ARG A 122 -13.22 20.35 -9.95
CA ARG A 122 -14.51 20.20 -10.65
C ARG A 122 -14.94 18.72 -10.67
N ARG A 123 -16.25 18.47 -10.68
CA ARG A 123 -16.79 17.11 -10.90
C ARG A 123 -16.47 16.65 -12.32
N GLY A 124 -16.35 15.34 -12.51
CA GLY A 124 -16.08 14.72 -13.80
C GLY A 124 -14.75 13.96 -13.85
N GLU A 125 -14.40 13.51 -15.05
CA GLU A 125 -13.20 12.72 -15.30
C GLU A 125 -11.93 13.58 -15.29
N THR A 126 -10.87 13.05 -14.68
CA THR A 126 -9.56 13.70 -14.62
C THR A 126 -8.45 12.66 -14.39
N SER A 127 -7.21 13.13 -14.30
CA SER A 127 -6.03 12.31 -14.06
C SER A 127 -5.45 12.52 -12.67
N LEU A 128 -5.02 11.43 -12.04
CA LEU A 128 -4.23 11.43 -10.82
C LEU A 128 -2.86 10.81 -11.13
N TRP A 129 -1.81 11.60 -10.99
CA TRP A 129 -0.45 11.27 -11.35
C TRP A 129 0.36 10.80 -10.14
N MET A 130 1.17 9.77 -10.33
CA MET A 130 2.07 9.24 -9.32
C MET A 130 3.40 8.83 -9.95
N SER A 131 4.52 9.14 -9.29
CA SER A 131 5.84 8.80 -9.80
C SER A 131 6.04 7.28 -9.85
N SER A 132 6.83 6.80 -10.82
CA SER A 132 7.24 5.38 -10.91
C SER A 132 7.85 4.87 -9.60
N HIS A 133 8.68 5.68 -8.94
CA HIS A 133 9.28 5.31 -7.65
C HIS A 133 8.22 5.02 -6.58
N SER A 134 7.22 5.90 -6.43
CA SER A 134 6.11 5.70 -5.48
C SER A 134 5.29 4.43 -5.80
N VAL A 135 5.10 4.14 -7.08
CA VAL A 135 4.43 2.93 -7.57
C VAL A 135 5.23 1.67 -7.23
N MET A 136 6.54 1.67 -7.48
CA MET A 136 7.44 0.56 -7.16
C MET A 136 7.47 0.31 -5.65
N CYS A 137 7.48 1.38 -4.85
CA CYS A 137 7.38 1.32 -3.39
C CYS A 137 5.98 0.97 -2.87
N LYS A 138 4.99 0.73 -3.74
CA LYS A 138 3.60 0.41 -3.39
C LYS A 138 2.96 1.45 -2.45
N CYS A 139 3.33 2.73 -2.60
CA CYS A 139 2.93 3.82 -1.72
C CYS A 139 2.32 5.00 -2.52
N PRO A 140 1.02 5.32 -2.34
CA PRO A 140 -0.03 4.47 -1.75
C PRO A 140 -0.48 3.36 -2.70
N LYS A 141 -1.02 2.28 -2.16
CA LYS A 141 -1.63 1.20 -2.95
C LYS A 141 -3.03 1.60 -3.42
N ILE A 142 -3.10 2.25 -4.58
CA ILE A 142 -4.36 2.63 -5.24
C ILE A 142 -4.87 1.44 -6.06
N ARG A 143 -6.16 1.12 -5.95
CA ARG A 143 -6.81 0.05 -6.70
C ARG A 143 -7.87 0.63 -7.63
N VAL A 144 -7.93 0.10 -8.84
CA VAL A 144 -9.02 0.36 -9.80
C VAL A 144 -10.32 -0.23 -9.24
N GLY A 145 -11.45 0.43 -9.48
CA GLY A 145 -12.76 0.05 -8.96
C GLY A 145 -12.98 0.42 -7.49
N ARG A 146 -12.08 1.22 -6.90
CA ARG A 146 -12.21 1.70 -5.51
C ARG A 146 -12.42 3.21 -5.45
N ARG A 147 -13.10 3.61 -4.38
CA ARG A 147 -13.33 5.01 -4.03
C ARG A 147 -12.38 5.46 -2.95
N TYR A 148 -11.94 6.71 -3.04
CA TYR A 148 -11.02 7.30 -2.09
C TYR A 148 -11.43 8.73 -1.78
N ILE A 149 -11.11 9.18 -0.57
CA ILE A 149 -11.09 10.60 -0.24
C ILE A 149 -9.66 11.11 -0.43
N LEU A 150 -9.53 12.06 -1.36
CA LEU A 150 -8.29 12.71 -1.75
C LEU A 150 -8.27 14.13 -1.17
N LEU A 151 -7.30 14.42 -0.31
CA LEU A 151 -7.00 15.80 0.09
C LEU A 151 -5.58 16.14 -0.34
N GLY A 152 -5.37 17.38 -0.77
CA GLY A 152 -4.05 17.81 -1.20
C GLY A 152 -3.89 19.31 -1.16
N LYS A 153 -2.73 19.74 -1.62
CA LYS A 153 -2.45 21.15 -1.86
C LYS A 153 -2.46 21.41 -3.36
N ASP A 154 -2.92 22.59 -3.72
CA ASP A 154 -2.75 23.04 -5.10
C ASP A 154 -1.25 23.16 -5.39
N ASP A 155 -0.91 22.86 -6.63
CA ASP A 155 0.47 22.77 -7.09
C ASP A 155 0.54 23.55 -8.40
N GLU A 156 0.87 24.83 -8.26
CA GLU A 156 0.90 25.81 -9.35
C GLU A 156 2.10 25.57 -10.28
N GLU A 157 3.17 24.98 -9.77
CA GLU A 157 4.39 24.66 -10.54
C GLU A 157 4.18 23.45 -11.47
N ASN A 158 3.27 22.55 -11.11
CA ASN A 158 2.96 21.40 -11.94
C ASN A 158 1.98 21.74 -13.07
N ASN A 159 2.50 21.79 -14.30
CA ASN A 159 1.73 22.01 -15.53
C ASN A 159 0.99 20.75 -16.04
N ARG A 160 1.01 19.65 -15.29
CA ARG A 160 0.29 18.42 -15.66
C ARG A 160 -1.21 18.59 -15.42
N GLN A 161 -2.02 18.26 -16.43
CA GLN A 161 -3.47 18.25 -16.29
C GLN A 161 -3.89 17.21 -15.24
N GLY A 162 -4.54 17.68 -14.16
CA GLY A 162 -5.06 16.84 -13.08
C GLY A 162 -4.38 17.07 -11.72
N TYR A 163 -4.28 16.01 -10.94
CA TYR A 163 -3.77 16.01 -9.57
C TYR A 163 -2.51 15.18 -9.44
N VAL A 164 -1.57 15.57 -8.58
CA VAL A 164 -0.34 14.82 -8.33
C VAL A 164 -0.33 14.27 -6.90
N VAL A 165 -0.03 12.99 -6.76
CA VAL A 165 0.17 12.34 -5.46
C VAL A 165 1.59 12.59 -4.99
N ASN A 166 1.75 13.37 -3.92
CA ASN A 166 3.04 13.70 -3.32
C ASN A 166 2.97 13.63 -1.77
N GLY A 167 4.04 14.04 -1.09
CA GLY A 167 4.09 14.05 0.38
C GLY A 167 3.07 14.97 1.07
N LYS A 168 2.44 15.88 0.30
CA LYS A 168 1.35 16.77 0.73
C LYS A 168 -0.02 16.24 0.32
N THR A 169 -0.11 15.01 -0.16
CA THR A 169 -1.38 14.32 -0.42
C THR A 169 -1.79 13.49 0.79
N VAL A 170 -3.08 13.44 1.06
CA VAL A 170 -3.71 12.52 1.99
C VAL A 170 -4.72 11.70 1.18
N LEU A 171 -4.53 10.39 1.17
CA LEU A 171 -5.41 9.45 0.49
C LEU A 171 -5.91 8.42 1.51
N THR A 172 -7.23 8.34 1.65
CA THR A 172 -7.88 7.32 2.47
C THR A 172 -8.91 6.58 1.64
N GLU A 173 -9.04 5.28 1.83
CA GLU A 173 -10.12 4.51 1.23
C GLU A 173 -11.46 5.07 1.73
N TRP A 174 -12.44 5.08 0.84
CA TRP A 174 -13.78 5.55 1.16
C TRP A 174 -14.54 4.51 1.99
N ASP A 175 -15.22 4.99 3.01
CA ASP A 175 -16.26 4.31 3.78
C ASP A 175 -17.25 5.38 4.31
N GLU A 176 -18.41 4.95 4.82
CA GLU A 176 -19.46 5.86 5.32
C GLU A 176 -18.97 6.70 6.50
N ASP A 177 -18.24 6.10 7.43
CA ASP A 177 -17.65 6.78 8.59
C ASP A 177 -16.71 7.93 8.21
N THR A 178 -15.90 7.71 7.19
CA THR A 178 -14.93 8.66 6.67
C THR A 178 -15.64 9.77 5.91
N MET A 179 -16.68 9.44 5.15
CA MET A 179 -17.54 10.42 4.51
C MET A 179 -18.16 11.37 5.53
N ASP A 180 -18.79 10.83 6.56
CA ASP A 180 -19.41 11.60 7.64
C ASP A 180 -18.42 12.51 8.36
N LYS A 181 -17.21 12.01 8.62
CA LYS A 181 -16.12 12.82 9.18
C LYS A 181 -15.76 13.98 8.26
N VAL A 182 -15.58 13.71 6.96
CA VAL A 182 -15.19 14.71 5.96
C VAL A 182 -16.28 15.77 5.78
N LEU A 183 -17.56 15.39 5.77
CA LEU A 183 -18.68 16.31 5.72
C LEU A 183 -18.71 17.23 6.95
N ARG A 184 -18.52 16.68 8.16
CA ARG A 184 -18.39 17.48 9.39
C ARG A 184 -17.21 18.44 9.30
N PHE A 185 -16.08 17.98 8.75
CA PHE A 185 -14.91 18.83 8.60
C PHE A 185 -15.14 19.98 7.62
N ALA A 186 -15.78 19.69 6.48
CA ALA A 186 -16.17 20.68 5.48
C ALA A 186 -17.13 21.72 6.06
N LYS A 187 -18.12 21.29 6.84
CA LYS A 187 -19.06 22.21 7.52
C LYS A 187 -18.32 23.18 8.44
N ARG A 188 -17.40 22.67 9.27
CA ARG A 188 -16.60 23.50 10.19
C ARG A 188 -15.63 24.43 9.48
N ASP A 189 -15.01 23.98 8.39
CA ASP A 189 -14.13 24.80 7.54
C ASP A 189 -14.92 25.97 6.93
N LYS A 190 -16.12 25.71 6.37
CA LYS A 190 -17.02 26.74 5.84
C LYS A 190 -17.47 27.76 6.90
N LEU A 191 -17.65 27.32 8.15
CA LEU A 191 -17.96 28.20 9.28
C LEU A 191 -16.73 28.96 9.83
N GLY A 192 -15.55 28.79 9.23
CA GLY A 192 -14.31 29.41 9.68
C GLY A 192 -13.75 28.84 10.99
N GLN A 193 -14.20 27.66 11.41
CA GLN A 193 -13.84 27.02 12.69
C GLN A 193 -12.62 26.10 12.59
N CYS A 194 -11.66 26.45 11.72
CA CYS A 194 -10.44 25.68 11.56
C CYS A 194 -9.43 25.98 12.68
N PRO A 195 -8.97 24.96 13.43
CA PRO A 195 -8.09 25.17 14.56
C PRO A 195 -6.72 25.69 14.11
N GLY A 196 -6.34 26.87 14.60
CA GLY A 196 -5.04 27.51 14.35
C GLY A 196 -5.02 28.56 13.24
N VAL A 197 -6.16 28.95 12.67
CA VAL A 197 -6.26 30.18 11.87
C VAL A 197 -6.52 31.33 12.85
N ARG A 198 -5.46 31.98 13.35
CA ARG A 198 -5.63 33.27 14.03
C ARG A 198 -6.15 34.26 12.98
N ARG A 199 -7.39 34.71 13.15
CA ARG A 199 -7.88 35.91 12.47
C ARG A 199 -7.10 37.08 13.09
N TYR A 200 -6.19 37.66 12.32
CA TYR A 200 -5.72 39.02 12.57
C TYR A 200 -6.69 39.98 11.90
#